data_AF-A0A9D7LPE8-F1
#
_entry.id   AF-A0A9D7LPE8-F1
#
_cell.length_a   1.000
_cell.length_b   1.000
_cell.length_c   1.000
_cell.angle_alpha   90.00
_cell.angle_beta   90.00
_cell.angle_gamma   90.00
#
_symmetry.space_group_name_H-M   'P 1'
#
loop_
_entity.id
_entity.type
_entity.pdbx_description
1 polymer ?
#
loop_
_entity_poly.entity_id
_entity_poly.type
_entity_poly.pdbx_seq_one_letter_code
_entity_poly.pdbx_strand_id
1 'polypeptide(L)'
;MALNIKNERVCRLAKQAAELTGRSQVSVLEEALEAYLAQHDARAAAARRLERVNATLARIDARMTDADRAQIQRHMDEMYDENGLPA
;
A
#
# COMPACT_ATOMS: atom_id res chain seq x y z
N MET A 1 -15.65 -21.58 -18.32
CA MET A 1 -15.03 -21.18 -19.61
C MET A 1 -13.56 -21.56 -19.57
N ALA A 2 -12.96 -21.98 -20.69
CA ALA A 2 -11.56 -22.42 -20.71
C ALA A 2 -10.63 -21.28 -21.17
N LEU A 3 -9.59 -20.99 -20.38
CA LEU A 3 -8.52 -20.07 -20.75
C LEU A 3 -7.56 -20.76 -21.71
N ASN A 4 -7.39 -20.22 -22.92
CA ASN A 4 -6.45 -20.76 -23.91
C ASN A 4 -5.18 -19.90 -23.97
N ILE A 5 -4.06 -20.46 -23.52
CA ILE A 5 -2.75 -19.78 -23.50
C ILE A 5 -1.89 -20.34 -24.63
N LYS A 6 -1.65 -19.54 -25.67
CA LYS A 6 -0.78 -19.91 -26.81
C LYS A 6 0.69 -19.54 -26.61
N ASN A 7 1.03 -18.94 -25.47
CA ASN A 7 2.40 -18.53 -25.17
C ASN A 7 3.18 -19.70 -24.57
N GLU A 8 4.17 -20.22 -25.30
CA GLU A 8 4.97 -21.38 -24.89
C GLU A 8 5.69 -21.19 -23.55
N ARG A 9 6.20 -19.97 -23.29
CA ARG A 9 6.89 -19.67 -22.03
C ARG A 9 5.93 -19.81 -20.84
N VAL A 10 4.70 -19.32 -20.97
CA VAL A 10 3.69 -19.43 -19.91
C VAL A 10 3.31 -20.89 -19.67
N CYS A 11 3.10 -21.67 -20.74
CA CYS A 11 2.83 -23.10 -20.62
C CYS A 11 3.96 -23.86 -19.92
N ARG A 12 5.23 -23.54 -20.23
CA ARG A 12 6.39 -24.14 -19.52
C ARG A 12 6.41 -23.77 -18.04
N LEU A 13 6.19 -22.50 -17.69
CA LEU A 13 6.17 -22.05 -16.30
C LEU A 13 5.04 -22.73 -15.52
N ALA A 14 3.84 -22.81 -16.08
CA ALA A 14 2.71 -23.48 -15.46
C ALA A 14 3.00 -24.98 -15.23
N LYS A 15 3.62 -25.65 -16.21
CA LYS A 15 4.05 -27.04 -16.09
C LYS A 15 5.09 -27.24 -14.99
N GLN A 16 6.14 -26.42 -14.96
CA GLN A 16 7.18 -26.49 -13.92
C GLN A 16 6.61 -26.27 -12.52
N ALA A 17 5.73 -25.29 -12.37
CA ALA A 17 5.12 -24.98 -11.08
C ALA A 17 4.15 -26.08 -10.62
N ALA A 18 3.40 -26.69 -11.55
CA ALA A 18 2.59 -27.88 -11.29
C ALA A 18 3.43 -29.08 -10.83
N GLU A 19 4.54 -29.37 -11.52
CA GLU A 19 5.47 -30.44 -11.16
C GLU A 19 6.10 -30.22 -9.77
N LEU A 20 6.49 -28.98 -9.46
CA LEU A 20 7.08 -28.62 -8.16
C LEU A 20 6.10 -28.77 -7.00
N THR A 21 4.82 -28.47 -7.23
CA THR A 21 3.78 -28.43 -6.18
C THR A 21 2.92 -29.68 -6.12
N GLY A 22 3.05 -30.59 -7.08
CA GLY A 22 2.19 -31.78 -7.21
C GLY A 22 0.73 -31.45 -7.56
N ARG A 23 0.45 -30.25 -8.08
CA ARG A 23 -0.90 -29.75 -8.38
C ARG A 23 -1.13 -29.61 -9.88
N SER A 24 -2.37 -29.37 -10.28
CA SER A 24 -2.69 -29.10 -11.68
C SER A 24 -2.16 -27.73 -12.12
N GLN A 25 -1.81 -27.60 -13.40
CA GLN A 25 -1.37 -26.31 -13.97
C GLN A 25 -2.42 -25.21 -13.78
N VAL A 26 -3.70 -25.56 -13.86
CA VAL A 26 -4.81 -24.63 -13.63
C VAL A 26 -4.82 -24.13 -12.18
N SER A 27 -4.69 -25.04 -11.21
CA SER A 27 -4.74 -24.67 -9.79
C SER A 27 -3.55 -23.79 -9.37
N VAL A 28 -2.37 -24.02 -9.94
CA VAL A 28 -1.20 -23.19 -9.67
C VAL A 28 -1.30 -21.82 -10.35
N LEU A 29 -1.86 -21.76 -11.57
CA LEU A 29 -2.14 -20.49 -12.24
C LEU A 29 -3.18 -19.68 -11.47
N GLU A 30 -4.24 -20.32 -10.97
CA GLU A 30 -5.27 -19.68 -10.17
C GLU A 30 -4.68 -19.04 -8.91
N GLU A 31 -3.92 -19.79 -8.12
CA GLU A 31 -3.28 -19.26 -6.91
C GLU A 31 -2.29 -18.12 -7.22
N ALA A 32 -1.50 -18.25 -8.28
CA ALA A 32 -0.57 -17.20 -8.69
C ALA A 32 -1.30 -15.91 -9.09
N LEU A 33 -2.45 -16.03 -9.75
CA LEU A 33 -3.30 -14.89 -10.13
C LEU A 33 -3.97 -14.27 -8.90
N GLU A 34 -4.49 -15.08 -7.98
CA GLU A 34 -5.07 -14.61 -6.71
C GLU A 34 -4.04 -13.82 -5.89
N ALA A 35 -2.83 -14.36 -5.72
CA ALA A 35 -1.75 -13.68 -5.02
C ALA A 35 -1.36 -12.35 -5.70
N TYR A 36 -1.28 -12.34 -7.03
CA TYR A 36 -0.97 -11.14 -7.80
C TYR A 36 -2.06 -10.05 -7.63
N LEU A 37 -3.33 -10.43 -7.69
CA LEU A 37 -4.45 -9.52 -7.49
C LEU A 37 -4.50 -8.98 -6.05
N ALA A 38 -4.33 -9.84 -5.05
CA ALA A 38 -4.30 -9.44 -3.64
C ALA A 38 -3.17 -8.45 -3.35
N GLN A 39 -1.99 -8.65 -3.95
CA GLN A 39 -0.86 -7.71 -3.82
C GLN A 39 -1.19 -6.34 -4.42
N HIS A 40 -1.84 -6.31 -5.58
CA HIS A 40 -2.29 -5.06 -6.21
C HIS A 40 -3.35 -4.34 -5.37
N ASP A 41 -4.31 -5.07 -4.82
CA ASP A 41 -5.34 -4.51 -3.95
C ASP A 41 -4.75 -3.92 -2.68
N ALA A 42 -3.78 -4.60 -2.06
CA ALA A 42 -3.06 -4.08 -0.89
C ALA A 42 -2.32 -2.77 -1.20
N ARG A 43 -1.64 -2.70 -2.35
CA ARG A 43 -0.95 -1.49 -2.80
C ARG A 43 -1.92 -0.35 -3.08
N ALA A 44 -3.03 -0.64 -3.75
CA ALA A 44 -4.09 0.34 -4.02
C ALA A 44 -4.75 0.83 -2.73
N ALA A 45 -4.99 -0.05 -1.76
CA ALA A 45 -5.51 0.30 -0.45
C ALA A 45 -4.55 1.21 0.34
N ALA A 46 -3.25 0.92 0.30
CA ALA A 46 -2.22 1.75 0.92
C ALA A 46 -2.17 3.15 0.26
N ALA A 47 -2.19 3.22 -1.06
CA ALA A 47 -2.23 4.49 -1.80
C ALA A 47 -3.48 5.31 -1.44
N ARG A 48 -4.67 4.70 -1.46
CA ARG A 48 -5.93 5.35 -1.05
C ARG A 48 -5.89 5.81 0.40
N ARG A 49 -5.24 5.07 1.30
CA ARG A 49 -5.08 5.47 2.71
C ARG A 49 -4.20 6.72 2.80
N LEU A 50 -3.07 6.74 2.11
CA LEU A 50 -2.17 7.89 2.08
C LEU A 50 -2.87 9.14 1.52
N GLU A 51 -3.63 8.97 0.44
CA GLU A 51 -4.44 10.03 -0.16
C GLU A 51 -5.44 10.62 0.84
N ARG A 52 -6.16 9.77 1.59
CA ARG A 52 -7.10 10.24 2.64
C ARG A 52 -6.40 10.99 3.78
N VAL A 53 -5.20 10.55 4.18
CA VAL A 53 -4.40 11.24 5.19
C VAL A 53 -4.00 12.62 4.67
N ASN A 54 -3.44 12.69 3.47
CA ASN A 54 -3.01 13.95 2.86
C ASN A 54 -4.19 14.92 2.66
N ALA A 55 -5.33 14.43 2.20
CA ALA A 55 -6.54 15.24 2.08
C ALA A 55 -7.05 15.76 3.44
N THR A 56 -6.82 15.01 4.52
CA THR A 56 -7.17 15.47 5.87
C THR A 56 -6.19 16.51 6.38
N LEU A 57 -4.88 16.29 6.20
CA LEU A 57 -3.86 17.27 6.55
C LEU A 57 -4.04 18.58 5.78
N ALA A 58 -4.32 18.53 4.48
CA ALA A 58 -4.59 19.71 3.67
C ALA A 58 -5.82 20.49 4.15
N ARG A 59 -6.87 19.81 4.64
CA ARG A 59 -8.04 20.46 5.24
C ARG A 59 -7.75 21.12 6.58
N ILE A 60 -6.84 20.55 7.37
CA ILE A 60 -6.38 21.16 8.63
C ILE A 60 -5.57 22.41 8.31
N ASP A 61 -4.59 22.28 7.43
CA ASP A 61 -3.70 23.39 7.04
C ASP A 61 -4.49 24.58 6.46
N ALA A 62 -5.47 24.30 5.59
CA ALA A 62 -6.34 25.34 5.02
C ALA A 62 -7.24 26.06 6.05
N ARG A 63 -7.42 25.50 7.25
CA ARG A 63 -8.22 26.10 8.34
C ARG A 63 -7.36 26.75 9.41
N MET A 64 -6.07 26.47 9.45
CA MET A 64 -5.15 27.07 10.40
C MET A 64 -4.81 28.49 9.99
N THR A 65 -4.97 29.42 10.92
CA THR A 65 -4.45 30.77 10.75
C THR A 65 -2.98 30.84 11.16
N ASP A 66 -2.28 31.90 10.73
CA ASP A 66 -0.91 32.15 11.18
C ASP A 66 -0.83 32.36 12.70
N ALA A 67 -1.88 32.90 13.32
CA ALA A 67 -1.98 33.04 14.76
C ALA A 67 -2.06 31.69 15.48
N ASP A 68 -2.87 30.76 14.95
CA ASP A 68 -2.96 29.39 15.49
C ASP A 68 -1.60 28.68 15.38
N ARG A 69 -0.91 28.85 14.25
CA ARG A 69 0.42 28.27 14.02
C ARG A 69 1.46 28.82 14.99
N ALA A 70 1.46 30.14 15.20
CA ALA A 70 2.36 30.80 16.16
C ALA A 70 2.04 30.42 17.62
N GLN A 71 0.78 30.18 17.96
CA GLN A 71 0.40 29.70 19.29
C GLN A 71 0.86 28.25 19.52
N ILE A 72 0.66 27.36 18.56
CA ILE A 72 1.13 25.97 18.64
C ILE A 72 2.65 25.94 18.81
N GLN A 73 3.40 26.71 18.01
CA GLN A 73 4.86 26.75 18.12
C GLN A 73 5.33 27.17 19.52
N ARG A 74 4.75 28.23 20.08
CA ARG A 74 5.08 28.68 21.44
C ARG A 74 4.82 27.61 22.49
N HIS A 75 3.68 26.93 22.43
CA HIS A 75 3.41 25.84 23.36
C HIS A 75 4.36 24.65 23.18
N MET A 76 4.79 24.35 21.96
CA MET A 76 5.80 23.31 21.72
C MET A 76 7.15 23.71 22.31
N ASP A 77 7.57 24.96 22.16
CA ASP A 77 8.83 25.49 22.73
C ASP A 77 8.80 25.57 24.26
N GLU A 78 7.62 25.68 24.88
CA GLU A 78 7.42 25.64 26.33
C GLU A 78 7.43 24.21 26.90
N MET A 79 6.93 23.23 26.13
CA MET A 79 6.77 21.85 26.59
C MET A 79 7.96 20.96 26.26
N TYR A 80 8.73 21.30 25.23
CA TYR A 80 9.83 20.48 24.73
C TYR A 80 11.12 21.31 24.63
N ASP A 81 12.25 20.68 24.96
CA ASP A 81 13.57 21.26 24.78
C ASP A 81 13.99 21.28 23.30
N GLU A 82 15.19 21.82 23.04
CA GLU A 82 15.76 21.90 21.68
C GLU A 82 15.99 20.54 21.01
N ASN A 83 16.01 19.45 21.79
CA ASN A 83 16.14 18.08 21.30
C ASN A 83 14.76 17.40 21.10
N GLY A 84 13.67 18.12 21.38
CA GLY A 84 12.30 17.62 21.29
C GLY A 84 11.92 16.69 22.45
N LEU A 85 12.64 16.73 23.57
CA LEU A 85 12.33 15.97 24.78
C LEU A 85 11.46 16.82 25.71
N PRO A 86 10.54 16.21 26.48
CA PRO A 86 9.75 16.96 27.47
C PRO A 86 10.68 17.68 28.45
N ALA A 87 10.48 18.99 28.61
CA ALA A 87 11.23 19.83 29.53
C ALA A 87 10.86 19.61 31.00
#